data_AF-A0A923V5B5-F1
#
_entry.id   AF-A0A923V5B5-F1
#
_cell.length_a   1.000
_cell.length_b   1.000
_cell.length_c   1.000
_cell.angle_alpha   90.00
_cell.angle_beta   90.00
_cell.angle_gamma   90.00
#
_symmetry.space_group_name_H-M   'P 1'
#
loop_
_entity.id
_entity.type
_entity.pdbx_description
1 polymer ?
#
loop_
_entity_poly.entity_id
_entity_poly.type
_entity_poly.pdbx_seq_one_letter_code
_entity_poly.pdbx_strand_id
1 'polypeptide(L)'
;MADKIDIPEEAIIKYVERRKQDLADCRAAISKLDFKVLERVGHQIKGNASTFGFDELSKIAIEMENQALKKDVEKLKTALSRFESYLKKM
;
A
#
# COMPACT_ATOMS: atom_id res chain seq x y z
N MET A 1 7.56 19.39 18.19
CA MET A 1 6.19 18.89 18.02
C MET A 1 5.85 19.13 16.57
N ALA A 2 5.81 18.09 15.73
CA ALA A 2 5.55 18.26 14.30
C ALA A 2 4.10 18.71 14.12
N ASP A 3 3.93 19.78 13.33
CA ASP A 3 2.65 20.39 12.99
C ASP A 3 1.67 19.30 12.53
N LYS A 4 0.50 19.22 13.17
CA LYS A 4 -0.59 18.39 12.66
C LYS A 4 -1.02 19.03 11.36
N ILE A 5 -0.56 18.50 10.23
CA ILE A 5 -1.11 18.84 8.92
C ILE A 5 -2.60 18.53 9.02
N ASP A 6 -3.44 19.57 8.96
CA ASP A 6 -4.89 19.42 8.95
C ASP A 6 -5.30 18.95 7.56
N ILE A 7 -5.25 17.64 7.36
CA ILE A 7 -5.58 17.02 6.07
C ILE A 7 -7.11 17.01 5.95
N PRO A 8 -7.67 17.62 4.88
CA PRO A 8 -9.11 17.61 4.67
C PRO A 8 -9.65 16.17 4.60
N GLU A 9 -10.81 15.93 5.20
CA GLU A 9 -11.47 14.62 5.21
C GLU A 9 -11.65 14.07 3.79
N GLU A 10 -12.02 14.91 2.83
CA GLU A 10 -12.14 14.54 1.43
C GLU A 10 -10.83 14.01 0.82
N ALA A 11 -9.69 14.55 1.24
CA ALA A 11 -8.39 14.10 0.77
C ALA A 11 -8.05 12.71 1.35
N ILE A 12 -8.46 12.45 2.60
CA ILE A 12 -8.35 11.13 3.22
C ILE A 12 -9.21 10.11 2.47
N ILE A 13 -10.48 10.43 2.20
CA ILE A 13 -11.39 9.55 1.46
C ILE A 13 -10.82 9.21 0.08
N LYS A 14 -10.40 10.23 -0.70
CA LYS A 14 -9.78 10.03 -2.03
C LYS A 14 -8.52 9.19 -1.94
N TYR A 15 -7.72 9.36 -0.90
CA TYR A 15 -6.54 8.55 -0.67
C TYR A 15 -6.90 7.07 -0.46
N VAL A 16 -7.88 6.79 0.41
CA VAL A 16 -8.32 5.42 0.71
C VAL A 16 -8.92 4.75 -0.54
N GLU A 17 -9.75 5.45 -1.31
CA GLU A 17 -10.29 4.92 -2.57
C GLU A 17 -9.18 4.58 -3.58
N ARG A 18 -8.17 5.44 -3.70
CA ARG A 18 -6.99 5.14 -4.52
C ARG A 18 -6.24 3.89 -4.03
N ARG A 19 -6.14 3.68 -2.71
CA ARG A 19 -5.53 2.45 -2.13
C ARG A 19 -6.33 1.19 -2.42
N LYS A 20 -7.67 1.28 -2.46
CA LYS A 20 -8.52 0.15 -2.85
C LYS A 20 -8.28 -0.24 -4.31
N GLN A 21 -8.12 0.73 -5.20
CA GLN A 21 -7.74 0.46 -6.59
C GLN A 21 -6.34 -0.15 -6.70
N ASP A 22 -5.36 0.39 -5.99
CA ASP A 22 -4.00 -0.18 -5.95
C ASP A 22 -4.01 -1.65 -5.50
N LEU A 23 -4.81 -2.01 -4.49
CA LEU A 23 -4.94 -3.38 -4.03
C LEU A 23 -5.51 -4.31 -5.12
N ALA A 24 -6.51 -3.83 -5.88
CA ALA A 24 -7.06 -4.58 -7.01
C ALA A 24 -6.01 -4.81 -8.11
N ASP A 25 -5.26 -3.76 -8.45
CA ASP A 25 -4.18 -3.84 -9.44
C ASP A 25 -3.07 -4.81 -8.98
N CYS A 26 -2.69 -4.76 -7.71
CA CYS A 26 -1.70 -5.68 -7.14
C CYS A 26 -2.17 -7.14 -7.16
N ARG A 27 -3.46 -7.41 -6.92
CA ARG A 27 -4.03 -8.76 -7.01
C ARG A 27 -4.00 -9.28 -8.44
N ALA A 28 -4.31 -8.44 -9.43
CA ALA A 28 -4.19 -8.82 -10.84
C ALA A 28 -2.72 -9.06 -11.24
N ALA A 29 -1.81 -8.24 -10.73
CA ALA A 29 -0.39 -8.31 -11.02
C ALA A 29 0.26 -9.58 -10.43
N ILE A 30 -0.05 -9.94 -9.18
CA ILE A 30 0.57 -11.12 -8.54
C ILE A 30 0.18 -12.43 -9.24
N SER A 31 -1.05 -12.54 -9.77
CA SER A 31 -1.49 -13.70 -10.57
C SER A 31 -0.73 -13.82 -11.90
N LYS A 32 -0.19 -12.70 -12.41
CA LYS A 32 0.60 -12.65 -13.65
C LYS A 32 2.11 -12.60 -13.39
N LEU A 33 2.54 -12.68 -12.12
CA LEU A 33 3.92 -12.48 -11.68
C LEU A 33 4.51 -11.13 -12.17
N ASP A 34 3.66 -10.10 -12.29
CA ASP A 34 4.09 -8.75 -12.64
C ASP A 34 4.59 -8.02 -11.39
N PHE A 35 5.84 -8.30 -11.04
CA PHE A 35 6.48 -7.72 -9.86
C PHE A 35 6.70 -6.20 -9.98
N LYS A 36 6.76 -5.65 -11.21
CA LYS A 36 6.97 -4.21 -11.41
C LYS A 36 5.79 -3.39 -10.89
N VAL A 37 4.57 -3.90 -11.06
CA VAL A 37 3.38 -3.26 -10.50
C VAL A 37 3.40 -3.28 -8.97
N LEU A 38 3.76 -4.42 -8.37
CA LEU A 38 3.83 -4.58 -6.91
C LEU A 38 4.92 -3.67 -6.29
N GLU A 39 6.08 -3.60 -6.93
CA GLU A 39 7.18 -2.71 -6.54
C GLU A 39 6.74 -1.24 -6.60
N ARG A 40 6.19 -0.81 -7.75
CA ARG A 40 5.74 0.57 -7.95
C ARG A 40 4.69 0.98 -6.92
N VAL A 41 3.70 0.13 -6.66
CA VAL A 41 2.64 0.43 -5.69
C VAL A 41 3.23 0.52 -4.28
N GLY A 42 4.07 -0.43 -3.88
CA GLY A 42 4.78 -0.38 -2.58
C GLY A 42 5.61 0.91 -2.43
N HIS A 43 6.36 1.28 -3.47
CA HIS A 43 7.13 2.52 -3.52
C HIS A 43 6.26 3.79 -3.39
N GLN A 44 5.11 3.83 -4.06
CA GLN A 44 4.22 4.99 -4.00
C GLN A 44 3.58 5.13 -2.62
N ILE A 45 3.11 4.02 -2.05
CA ILE A 45 2.42 4.03 -0.75
C ILE A 45 3.40 4.33 0.39
N LYS A 46 4.61 3.76 0.40
CA LYS A 46 5.58 4.05 1.47
C LYS A 46 5.91 5.55 1.56
N GLY A 47 5.92 6.25 0.41
CA GLY A 47 6.26 7.66 0.31
C GLY A 47 5.13 8.62 0.67
N ASN A 48 3.86 8.19 0.57
CA ASN A 48 2.73 9.08 0.84
C ASN A 48 1.84 8.65 2.02
N ALA A 49 1.90 7.41 2.49
CA ALA A 49 1.05 6.94 3.59
C ALA A 49 1.30 7.68 4.91
N SER A 50 2.57 7.99 5.22
CA SER A 50 2.93 8.73 6.43
C SER A 50 2.40 10.17 6.42
N THR A 51 2.24 10.79 5.25
CA THR A 51 1.60 12.11 5.14
C THR A 51 0.19 12.07 5.72
N PHE A 52 -0.55 10.99 5.48
CA PHE A 52 -1.92 10.80 5.98
C PHE A 52 -1.98 10.14 7.38
N GLY A 53 -0.84 9.94 8.06
CA GLY A 53 -0.78 9.28 9.37
C GLY A 53 -0.97 7.75 9.32
N PHE A 54 -0.84 7.13 8.13
CA PHE A 54 -1.04 5.69 7.95
C PHE A 54 0.29 4.92 8.04
N ASP A 55 0.92 4.96 9.21
CA ASP A 55 2.24 4.35 9.44
C ASP A 55 2.24 2.83 9.26
N GLU A 56 1.16 2.15 9.65
CA GLU A 56 1.02 0.70 9.43
C GLU A 56 0.96 0.38 7.94
N LEU A 57 0.22 1.18 7.16
CA LEU A 57 0.16 1.04 5.71
C LEU A 57 1.53 1.28 5.06
N SER A 58 2.29 2.27 5.54
CA SER A 58 3.66 2.50 5.08
C SER A 58 4.56 1.27 5.31
N LYS A 59 4.48 0.63 6.49
CA LYS A 59 5.22 -0.60 6.78
C LYS A 59 4.85 -1.76 5.85
N ILE A 60 3.56 -1.95 5.60
CA ILE A 60 3.08 -2.97 4.64
C ILE A 60 3.63 -2.68 3.24
N ALA A 61 3.63 -1.42 2.81
CA ALA A 61 4.13 -1.01 1.50
C ALA A 61 5.64 -1.22 1.33
N ILE A 62 6.43 -0.93 2.37
CA ILE A 62 7.87 -1.23 2.40
C ILE A 62 8.12 -2.73 2.23
N GLU A 63 7.33 -3.56 2.91
CA GLU A 63 7.42 -5.01 2.74
C GLU A 63 7.07 -5.42 1.31
N MET A 64 5.96 -4.93 0.76
CA MET A 64 5.56 -5.23 -0.62
C MET A 64 6.65 -4.88 -1.64
N GLU A 65 7.24 -3.69 -1.56
CA GLU A 65 8.31 -3.27 -2.46
C GLU A 65 9.53 -4.20 -2.36
N ASN A 66 9.98 -4.49 -1.14
CA ASN A 66 11.14 -5.36 -0.90
C ASN A 66 10.92 -6.79 -1.40
N GLN A 67 9.71 -7.35 -1.20
CA GLN A 67 9.42 -8.71 -1.66
C GLN A 67 9.18 -8.76 -3.18
N ALA A 68 8.69 -7.68 -3.79
CA ALA A 68 8.60 -7.56 -5.24
C ALA A 68 9.98 -7.60 -5.91
N LEU A 69 10.95 -6.85 -5.36
CA LEU A 69 12.35 -6.88 -5.81
C LEU A 69 12.97 -8.28 -5.67
N LYS A 70 12.63 -9.01 -4.61
CA LYS A 70 13.08 -10.39 -4.36
C LYS A 70 12.27 -11.46 -5.10
N LYS A 71 11.16 -11.08 -5.73
CA LYS A 71 10.18 -11.98 -6.37
C LYS A 71 9.65 -13.07 -5.41
N ASP A 72 9.54 -12.76 -4.13
CA ASP A 72 9.04 -13.67 -3.09
C ASP A 72 7.51 -13.65 -3.07
N VAL A 73 6.91 -14.53 -3.89
CA VAL A 73 5.46 -14.58 -4.11
C VAL A 73 4.68 -14.86 -2.82
N GLU A 74 5.18 -15.73 -1.95
CA GLU A 74 4.48 -16.12 -0.73
C GLU A 74 4.44 -14.96 0.28
N LYS A 75 5.56 -14.23 0.43
CA LYS A 75 5.55 -13.02 1.25
C LYS A 75 4.75 -11.88 0.63
N LEU A 76 4.73 -11.75 -0.69
CA LEU A 76 3.86 -10.79 -1.38
C LEU A 76 2.37 -11.07 -1.12
N LYS A 77 1.94 -12.33 -1.21
CA LYS A 77 0.55 -12.72 -0.86
C LYS A 77 0.23 -12.36 0.59
N THR A 78 1.16 -12.62 1.51
CA THR A 78 1.01 -12.28 2.92
C THR A 78 0.87 -10.77 3.12
N ALA A 79 1.71 -9.97 2.48
CA ALA A 79 1.65 -8.52 2.54
C ALA A 79 0.35 -7.97 1.93
N LEU A 80 -0.13 -8.54 0.81
CA LEU A 80 -1.41 -8.15 0.19
C LEU A 80 -2.62 -8.49 1.06
N SER A 81 -2.60 -9.62 1.76
CA SER A 81 -3.64 -9.98 2.73
C SER A 81 -3.69 -8.99 3.91
N ARG A 82 -2.51 -8.54 4.38
CA ARG A 82 -2.41 -7.49 5.39
C ARG A 82 -2.89 -6.14 4.87
N PHE A 83 -2.56 -5.78 3.63
CA PHE A 83 -3.03 -4.55 3.00
C PHE A 83 -4.56 -4.55 2.90
N GLU A 84 -5.17 -5.64 2.44
CA GLU A 84 -6.63 -5.79 2.43
C GLU A 84 -7.23 -5.64 3.84
N SER A 85 -6.67 -6.35 4.81
CA SER A 85 -7.16 -6.32 6.19
C SER A 85 -7.03 -4.93 6.81
N TYR A 86 -6.01 -4.17 6.43
CA TYR A 86 -5.85 -2.77 6.84
C TYR A 86 -6.96 -1.90 6.24
N LEU A 87 -7.21 -1.98 4.93
CA LEU A 87 -8.24 -1.19 4.26
C LEU A 87 -9.66 -1.50 4.74
N LYS A 88 -9.95 -2.73 5.18
CA LYS A 88 -11.26 -3.10 5.75
C LYS A 88 -11.56 -2.44 7.10
N LYS A 89 -10.54 -1.92 7.79
CA LYS A 89 -10.67 -1.25 9.09
C LYS A 89 -10.80 0.27 8.96
N MET A 90 -10.64 0.82 7.76
CA MET A 90 -10.78 2.25 7.45
C MET A 90 -12.19 2.55 7.01
#